data_AF-A0A525I8A2-F1
#
_entry.id   AF-A0A525I8A2-F1
#
_cell.length_a   1.000
_cell.length_b   1.000
_cell.length_c   1.000
_cell.angle_alpha   90.00
_cell.angle_beta   90.00
_cell.angle_gamma   90.00
#
_symmetry.space_group_name_H-M   'P 1'
#
loop_
_entity.id
_entity.type
_entity.pdbx_description
1 polymer ?
#
loop_
_entity_poly.entity_id
_entity_poly.type
_entity_poly.pdbx_seq_one_letter_code
_entity_poly.pdbx_strand_id
1 'polypeptide(L)'
;MKQPDRIQEFLQRLRPPTRNNLLTELERLELCGVEMPGAAAVMEKLRAEFRASGQTQKRMANPARYFFAPLEPLLVDSAAEHANSGRLQRGSLAAIWEWITRDLLPTMARDYTTQMNDLIASDKQREARQAASTFQTKVVKSLENTIGSADGAAAIRNRLATYTASPTAYVDLTKMLSVLRARDALAKFDDALPVKINSLEDAQVAKLTQLLDAFRKDHAEQVPFALAMVAARLKTPWQLIRLATKAAPSKNAADIAATPYAIGVSMVLDRMDDSRATLRVALRNERILVAREILADAYETEYALGVRIDRLEESEWGQRLSQLMAAIATLVEAEVSRFPDNVGHILGSRSLRSHQSLAGRMTYWAWKGRDAVSGGAAYCRRLVGLPEKSRA
;
A
#
# COMPACT_ATOMS: atom_id res chain seq x y z
N MET A 1 17.91 34.61 -13.75
CA MET A 1 17.84 34.78 -12.27
C MET A 1 16.39 35.08 -11.86
N LYS A 2 15.90 34.56 -10.71
CA LYS A 2 14.62 34.86 -10.00
C LYS A 2 13.45 33.82 -9.92
N GLN A 3 13.65 32.52 -10.18
CA GLN A 3 12.65 31.49 -9.80
C GLN A 3 12.97 30.74 -8.48
N PRO A 4 14.21 30.27 -8.21
CA PRO A 4 14.49 29.48 -7.01
C PRO A 4 14.39 30.28 -5.70
N ASP A 5 14.59 31.61 -5.75
CA ASP A 5 14.52 32.51 -4.59
C ASP A 5 13.06 32.82 -4.21
N ARG A 6 12.18 33.03 -5.19
CA ARG A 6 10.74 33.27 -4.94
C ARG A 6 10.04 32.06 -4.33
N ILE A 7 10.40 30.87 -4.77
CA ILE A 7 9.90 29.61 -4.20
C ILE A 7 10.34 29.49 -2.74
N GLN A 8 11.58 29.86 -2.42
CA GLN A 8 12.10 29.79 -1.06
C GLN A 8 11.43 30.80 -0.13
N GLU A 9 11.23 32.04 -0.57
CA GLU A 9 10.45 33.03 0.17
C GLU A 9 9.01 32.57 0.41
N PHE A 10 8.38 31.94 -0.60
CA PHE A 10 7.05 31.37 -0.45
C PHE A 10 7.03 30.24 0.57
N LEU A 11 7.95 29.27 0.48
CA LEU A 11 8.04 28.16 1.44
C LEU A 11 8.27 28.68 2.86
N GLN A 12 9.11 29.68 3.06
CA GLN A 12 9.36 30.27 4.38
C GLN A 12 8.13 30.99 4.97
N ARG A 13 7.19 31.47 4.13
CA ARG A 13 5.92 32.04 4.57
C ARG A 13 4.90 30.98 4.98
N LEU A 14 5.10 29.72 4.59
CA LEU A 14 4.23 28.61 5.00
C LEU A 14 4.53 28.16 6.42
N ARG A 15 3.49 27.79 7.17
CA ARG A 15 3.66 27.18 8.48
C ARG A 15 4.40 25.83 8.35
N PRO A 16 5.22 25.42 9.34
CA PRO A 16 5.91 24.13 9.33
C PRO A 16 5.05 22.90 8.94
N PRO A 17 3.82 22.70 9.48
CA PRO A 17 2.96 21.58 9.06
C PRO A 17 2.53 21.69 7.59
N THR A 18 2.27 22.90 7.09
CA THR A 18 1.90 23.14 5.70
C THR A 18 3.04 22.79 4.75
N ARG A 19 4.30 22.98 5.16
CA ARG A 19 5.48 22.55 4.40
C ARG A 19 5.65 21.03 4.36
N ASN A 20 5.39 20.34 5.48
CA ASN A 20 5.39 18.88 5.51
C ASN A 20 4.29 18.27 4.63
N ASN A 21 3.10 18.89 4.65
CA ASN A 21 1.98 18.48 3.81
C ASN A 21 2.27 18.74 2.33
N LEU A 22 2.88 19.88 2.01
CA LEU A 22 3.31 20.17 0.65
C LEU A 22 4.33 19.14 0.17
N LEU A 23 5.31 18.77 0.99
CA LEU A 23 6.26 17.71 0.64
C LEU A 23 5.54 16.38 0.38
N THR A 24 4.65 15.97 1.29
CA THR A 24 3.88 14.72 1.19
C THR A 24 2.99 14.70 -0.06
N GLU A 25 2.32 15.80 -0.39
CA GLU A 25 1.46 15.89 -1.56
C GLU A 25 2.25 15.95 -2.86
N LEU A 26 3.40 16.64 -2.89
CA LEU A 26 4.27 16.63 -4.06
C LEU A 26 4.83 15.23 -4.31
N GLU A 27 5.21 14.52 -3.25
CA GLU A 27 5.65 13.11 -3.34
C GLU A 27 4.49 12.21 -3.80
N ARG A 28 3.27 12.43 -3.30
CA ARG A 28 2.07 11.71 -3.78
C ARG A 28 1.79 11.97 -5.25
N LEU A 29 1.85 13.24 -5.70
CA LEU A 29 1.60 13.60 -7.09
C LEU A 29 2.67 13.04 -8.03
N GLU A 30 3.93 12.99 -7.58
CA GLU A 30 5.03 12.32 -8.26
C GLU A 30 4.73 10.82 -8.42
N LEU A 31 4.24 10.15 -7.38
CA LEU A 31 3.82 8.74 -7.41
C LEU A 31 2.59 8.48 -8.32
N CYS A 32 1.60 9.39 -8.29
CA CYS A 32 0.42 9.33 -9.16
C CYS A 32 0.73 9.69 -10.62
N GLY A 33 1.94 10.18 -10.89
CA GLY A 33 2.43 10.49 -12.20
C GLY A 33 1.98 11.84 -12.77
N VAL A 34 1.52 12.74 -11.90
CA VAL A 34 1.21 14.12 -12.27
C VAL A 34 2.52 14.90 -12.31
N GLU A 35 3.00 15.22 -13.52
CA GLU A 35 4.17 16.08 -13.67
C GLU A 35 3.79 17.51 -13.30
N MET A 36 4.36 17.99 -12.19
CA MET A 36 4.26 19.38 -11.80
C MET A 36 5.61 20.07 -12.05
N PRO A 37 5.68 20.99 -13.03
CA PRO A 37 6.91 21.71 -13.33
C PRO A 37 7.50 22.39 -12.08
N GLY A 38 8.76 22.09 -11.77
CA GLY A 38 9.46 22.66 -10.61
C GLY A 38 9.23 21.93 -9.27
N ALA A 39 8.37 20.90 -9.21
CA ALA A 39 8.11 20.13 -7.99
C ALA A 39 9.37 19.44 -7.44
N ALA A 40 10.23 18.89 -8.30
CA ALA A 40 11.47 18.23 -7.89
C ALA A 40 12.39 19.15 -7.08
N ALA A 41 12.55 20.41 -7.53
CA ALA A 41 13.36 21.40 -6.83
C ALA A 41 12.75 21.82 -5.48
N VAL A 42 11.41 21.89 -5.40
CA VAL A 42 10.69 22.17 -4.15
C VAL A 42 10.86 21.01 -3.16
N MET A 43 10.68 19.77 -3.61
CA MET A 43 10.85 18.57 -2.79
C MET A 43 12.28 18.43 -2.28
N GLU A 44 13.29 18.66 -3.13
CA GLU A 44 14.69 18.60 -2.72
C GLU A 44 15.01 19.63 -1.63
N LYS A 45 14.52 20.87 -1.80
CA LYS A 45 14.67 21.94 -0.79
C LYS A 45 13.96 21.61 0.52
N LEU A 46 12.71 21.14 0.47
CA LEU A 46 11.95 20.73 1.66
C LEU A 46 12.64 19.55 2.37
N ARG A 47 13.10 18.53 1.63
CA ARG A 47 13.89 17.41 2.18
C ARG A 47 15.18 17.91 2.82
N ALA A 48 15.89 18.85 2.19
CA ALA A 48 17.10 19.45 2.73
C ALA A 48 16.82 20.25 4.02
N GLU A 49 15.69 20.94 4.12
CA GLU A 49 15.26 21.64 5.33
C GLU A 49 14.98 20.67 6.49
N PHE A 50 14.24 19.58 6.22
CA PHE A 50 14.02 18.51 7.21
C PHE A 50 15.31 17.75 7.57
N ARG A 51 16.32 17.76 6.69
CA ARG A 51 17.68 17.27 6.98
C ARG A 51 18.47 18.24 7.87
N ALA A 52 18.49 19.54 7.52
CA ALA A 52 19.29 20.59 8.16
C ALA A 52 18.74 21.06 9.51
N SER A 53 17.43 20.96 9.74
CA SER A 53 16.79 21.23 11.05
C SER A 53 17.16 20.23 12.15
N GLY A 54 18.15 19.35 11.93
CA GLY A 54 18.62 18.38 12.91
C GLY A 54 17.62 17.28 13.26
N GLN A 55 16.41 17.29 12.69
CA GLN A 55 15.42 16.22 12.83
C GLN A 55 15.91 14.89 12.24
N THR A 56 16.97 14.94 11.43
CA THR A 56 17.56 13.78 10.79
C THR A 56 18.67 13.11 11.63
N GLN A 57 19.26 13.80 12.63
CA GLN A 57 20.30 13.24 13.50
C GLN A 57 19.89 13.05 14.98
N LYS A 58 18.69 13.50 15.39
CA LYS A 58 18.02 13.06 16.63
C LYS A 58 17.14 11.80 16.45
N ARG A 59 17.37 11.01 15.39
CA ARG A 59 16.54 9.85 14.97
C ARG A 59 16.55 8.63 15.93
N MET A 60 17.17 8.73 17.11
CA MET A 60 17.17 7.68 18.15
C MET A 60 16.50 8.09 19.49
N ALA A 61 15.82 9.25 19.58
CA ALA A 61 15.27 9.73 20.86
C ALA A 61 13.93 10.50 20.76
N ASN A 62 13.00 10.11 19.88
CA ASN A 62 11.70 10.78 19.79
C ASN A 62 10.63 10.04 20.62
N PRO A 63 9.96 10.68 21.59
CA PRO A 63 8.80 10.12 22.31
C PRO A 63 7.71 9.53 21.39
N ALA A 64 7.53 10.10 20.18
CA ALA A 64 6.60 9.57 19.18
C ALA A 64 6.99 8.16 18.70
N ARG A 65 8.28 7.83 18.61
CA ARG A 65 8.76 6.52 18.15
C ARG A 65 8.38 5.40 19.13
N TYR A 66 8.47 5.68 20.43
CA TYR A 66 8.02 4.75 21.46
C TYR A 66 6.50 4.61 21.45
N PHE A 67 5.78 5.70 21.19
CA PHE A 67 4.32 5.68 21.07
C PHE A 67 3.87 4.81 19.89
N PHE A 68 4.50 4.94 18.71
CA PHE A 68 4.15 4.17 17.51
C PHE A 68 4.81 2.80 17.40
N ALA A 69 5.66 2.39 18.35
CA ALA A 69 6.39 1.13 18.29
C ALA A 69 5.50 -0.10 18.01
N PRO A 70 4.28 -0.24 18.58
CA PRO A 70 3.40 -1.38 18.27
C PRO A 70 2.91 -1.42 16.82
N LEU A 71 2.95 -0.30 16.09
CA LEU A 71 2.53 -0.22 14.70
C LEU A 71 3.64 -0.60 13.73
N GLU A 72 4.91 -0.57 14.15
CA GLU A 72 6.07 -0.69 13.27
C GLU A 72 6.02 -1.91 12.32
N PRO A 73 5.59 -3.11 12.75
CA PRO A 73 5.48 -4.27 11.84
C PRO A 73 4.45 -4.11 10.72
N LEU A 74 3.55 -3.12 10.83
CA LEU A 74 2.41 -2.89 9.94
C LEU A 74 2.59 -1.64 9.07
N LEU A 75 3.69 -0.90 9.25
CA LEU A 75 3.94 0.35 8.52
C LEU A 75 4.45 0.07 7.11
N VAL A 76 3.92 0.81 6.14
CA VAL A 76 4.39 0.84 4.76
C VAL A 76 4.72 2.26 4.33
N ASP A 77 5.73 2.39 3.48
CA ASP A 77 6.20 3.68 2.96
C ASP A 77 5.47 4.11 1.66
N SER A 78 4.79 3.18 0.99
CA SER A 78 4.06 3.44 -0.25
C SER A 78 2.71 4.07 0.05
N ALA A 79 2.48 5.30 -0.44
CA ALA A 79 1.18 5.96 -0.43
C ALA A 79 0.15 5.08 -1.15
N ALA A 80 -0.56 4.24 -0.41
CA ALA A 80 -1.54 3.35 -1.00
C ALA A 80 -2.62 4.20 -1.66
N GLU A 81 -2.69 4.12 -3.00
CA GLU A 81 -3.75 4.77 -3.79
C GLU A 81 -5.12 4.13 -3.53
N HIS A 82 -5.18 3.04 -2.77
CA HIS A 82 -6.37 2.23 -2.51
C HIS A 82 -6.55 1.92 -1.01
N ALA A 83 -7.79 1.60 -0.64
CA ALA A 83 -8.09 1.05 0.67
C ALA A 83 -7.39 -0.31 0.86
N ASN A 84 -6.88 -0.56 2.06
CA ASN A 84 -6.26 -1.83 2.45
C ASN A 84 -6.65 -2.16 3.90
N SER A 85 -6.69 -3.44 4.26
CA SER A 85 -7.30 -3.88 5.53
C SER A 85 -6.32 -4.12 6.68
N GLY A 86 -5.00 -4.17 6.45
CA GLY A 86 -4.03 -4.58 7.48
C GLY A 86 -2.74 -3.77 7.57
N ARG A 87 -2.59 -2.70 6.77
CA ARG A 87 -1.36 -1.90 6.74
C ARG A 87 -1.65 -0.43 7.03
N LEU A 88 -0.67 0.26 7.58
CA LEU A 88 -0.75 1.69 7.90
C LEU A 88 0.30 2.47 7.12
N GLN A 89 -0.08 3.66 6.67
CA GLN A 89 0.82 4.56 5.97
C GLN A 89 1.78 5.23 6.94
N ARG A 90 3.10 5.08 6.73
CA ARG A 90 4.10 5.78 7.55
C ARG A 90 3.95 7.30 7.43
N GLY A 91 3.56 7.79 6.25
CA GLY A 91 3.29 9.21 5.99
C GLY A 91 2.17 9.80 6.87
N SER A 92 1.21 8.99 7.32
CA SER A 92 0.10 9.45 8.17
C SER A 92 0.50 9.69 9.62
N LEU A 93 1.59 9.07 10.10
CA LEU A 93 1.95 9.08 11.52
C LEU A 93 2.27 10.47 12.06
N ALA A 94 2.93 11.32 11.26
CA ALA A 94 3.30 12.67 11.69
C ALA A 94 2.05 13.53 11.94
N ALA A 95 1.08 13.47 11.04
CA ALA A 95 -0.18 14.21 11.19
C ALA A 95 -1.02 13.69 12.36
N ILE A 96 -1.08 12.37 12.54
CA ILE A 96 -1.76 11.74 13.67
C ILE A 96 -1.10 12.16 15.00
N TRP A 97 0.23 12.13 15.07
CA TRP A 97 0.97 12.58 16.26
C TRP A 97 0.69 14.04 16.60
N GLU A 98 0.78 14.91 15.60
CA GLU A 98 0.54 16.35 15.80
C GLU A 98 -0.88 16.60 16.33
N TRP A 99 -1.87 15.93 15.76
CA TRP A 99 -3.25 16.03 16.22
C TRP A 99 -3.43 15.49 17.65
N ILE A 100 -2.82 14.35 18.00
CA ILE A 100 -2.86 13.82 19.37
C ILE A 100 -2.27 14.83 20.36
N THR A 101 -1.12 15.41 20.02
CA THR A 101 -0.37 16.30 20.92
C THR A 101 -0.95 17.71 21.01
N ARG A 102 -1.72 18.18 20.02
CA ARG A 102 -2.30 19.52 20.02
C ARG A 102 -3.76 19.57 20.42
N ASP A 103 -4.53 18.57 20.02
CA ASP A 103 -5.99 18.62 20.10
C ASP A 103 -6.57 17.54 21.00
N LEU A 104 -6.10 16.29 20.88
CA LEU A 104 -6.72 15.19 21.62
C LEU A 104 -6.37 15.20 23.11
N LEU A 105 -5.07 15.19 23.44
CA LEU A 105 -4.58 15.11 24.82
C LEU A 105 -3.38 16.04 25.04
N PRO A 106 -3.50 17.37 24.84
CA PRO A 106 -2.34 18.26 24.80
C PRO A 106 -1.56 18.34 26.12
N THR A 107 -2.23 18.29 27.26
CA THR A 107 -1.56 18.29 28.57
C THR A 107 -0.81 16.97 28.81
N MET A 108 -1.50 15.84 28.66
CA MET A 108 -0.89 14.52 28.86
C MET A 108 0.23 14.23 27.86
N ALA A 109 0.12 14.73 26.62
CA ALA A 109 1.15 14.58 25.60
C ALA A 109 2.42 15.37 25.95
N ARG A 110 2.29 16.56 26.56
CA ARG A 110 3.43 17.33 27.09
C ARG A 110 4.09 16.58 28.24
N ASP A 111 3.31 16.10 29.21
CA ASP A 111 3.84 15.33 30.35
C ASP A 111 4.58 14.08 29.88
N TYR A 112 3.97 13.33 28.95
CA TYR A 112 4.60 12.18 28.30
C TYR A 112 5.90 12.56 27.60
N THR A 113 5.91 13.64 26.81
CA THR A 113 7.10 14.09 26.08
C THR A 113 8.23 14.46 27.03
N THR A 114 7.94 15.20 28.10
CA THR A 114 8.92 15.56 29.14
C THR A 114 9.48 14.30 29.81
N GLN A 115 8.61 13.42 30.31
CA GLN A 115 9.01 12.17 30.95
C GLN A 115 9.87 11.30 30.03
N MET A 116 9.48 11.15 28.76
CA MET A 116 10.22 10.34 27.81
C MET A 116 11.59 10.92 27.48
N ASN A 117 11.73 12.24 27.38
CA ASN A 117 13.02 12.87 27.14
C ASN A 117 14.01 12.53 28.28
N ASP A 118 13.55 12.58 29.53
CA ASP A 118 14.38 12.24 30.70
C ASP A 118 14.75 10.75 30.73
N LEU A 119 13.77 9.88 30.46
CA LEU A 119 13.98 8.42 30.41
C LEU A 119 14.93 8.01 29.29
N ILE A 120 14.85 8.65 28.13
CA ILE A 120 15.74 8.39 27.00
C ILE A 120 17.14 8.91 27.28
N ALA A 121 17.28 10.12 27.84
CA ALA A 121 18.57 10.67 28.23
C ALA A 121 19.28 9.81 29.29
N SER A 122 18.50 9.14 30.14
CA SER A 122 18.98 8.25 31.19
C SER A 122 19.11 6.78 30.77
N ASP A 123 18.90 6.47 29.48
CA ASP A 123 18.91 5.11 28.89
C ASP A 123 18.02 4.07 29.61
N LYS A 124 16.89 4.52 30.19
CA LYS A 124 15.95 3.66 30.93
C LYS A 124 14.91 3.02 30.02
N GLN A 125 15.38 2.13 29.13
CA GLN A 125 14.56 1.53 28.05
C GLN A 125 13.25 0.87 28.53
N ARG A 126 13.29 0.15 29.66
CA ARG A 126 12.10 -0.55 30.20
C ARG A 126 11.05 0.45 30.70
N GLU A 127 11.47 1.48 31.42
CA GLU A 127 10.59 2.54 31.93
C GLU A 127 10.01 3.36 30.77
N ALA A 128 10.81 3.64 29.74
CA ALA A 128 10.35 4.33 28.52
C ALA A 128 9.23 3.55 27.81
N ARG A 129 9.36 2.22 27.68
CA ARG A 129 8.29 1.36 27.12
C ARG A 129 7.03 1.36 27.99
N GLN A 130 7.19 1.36 29.32
CA GLN A 130 6.05 1.40 30.24
C GLN A 130 5.30 2.75 30.18
N ALA A 131 6.04 3.85 30.11
CA ALA A 131 5.49 5.19 29.95
C ALA A 131 4.72 5.30 28.61
N ALA A 132 5.29 4.78 27.52
CA ALA A 132 4.61 4.71 26.22
C ALA A 132 3.33 3.89 26.26
N SER A 133 3.35 2.68 26.86
CA SER A 133 2.15 1.83 27.02
C SER A 133 1.06 2.54 27.83
N THR A 134 1.45 3.29 28.86
CA THR A 134 0.52 4.09 29.67
C THR A 134 -0.12 5.21 28.85
N PHE A 135 0.68 5.93 28.05
CA PHE A 135 0.16 7.01 27.19
C PHE A 135 -0.70 6.47 26.03
N GLN A 136 -0.30 5.37 25.40
CA GLN A 136 -1.10 4.63 24.41
C GLN A 136 -2.48 4.26 24.97
N THR A 137 -2.54 3.74 26.20
CA THR A 137 -3.81 3.39 26.86
C THR A 137 -4.72 4.60 27.06
N LYS A 138 -4.14 5.76 27.42
CA LYS A 138 -4.89 7.03 27.54
C LYS A 138 -5.43 7.51 26.20
N VAL A 139 -4.62 7.45 25.14
CA VAL A 139 -5.02 7.81 23.77
C VAL A 139 -6.14 6.90 23.28
N VAL A 140 -6.02 5.58 23.44
CA VAL A 140 -7.07 4.61 23.07
C VAL A 140 -8.39 5.00 23.72
N LYS A 141 -8.44 5.12 25.05
CA LYS A 141 -9.67 5.48 25.77
C LYS A 141 -10.29 6.79 25.29
N SER A 142 -9.47 7.81 25.01
CA SER A 142 -9.95 9.10 24.49
C SER A 142 -10.53 8.97 23.07
N LEU A 143 -9.90 8.17 22.22
CA LEU A 143 -10.36 7.93 20.85
C LEU A 143 -11.67 7.15 20.83
N GLU A 144 -11.81 6.13 21.69
CA GLU A 144 -13.03 5.33 21.78
C GLU A 144 -14.26 6.18 22.12
N ASN A 145 -14.10 7.09 23.08
CA ASN A 145 -15.15 8.02 23.48
C ASN A 145 -15.50 9.00 22.36
N THR A 146 -14.53 9.40 21.54
CA THR A 146 -14.72 10.43 20.50
C THR A 146 -15.22 9.83 19.17
N ILE A 147 -14.77 8.64 18.79
CA ILE A 147 -15.16 7.95 17.55
C ILE A 147 -16.53 7.27 17.71
N GLY A 148 -16.98 7.02 18.94
CA GLY A 148 -18.25 6.36 19.24
C GLY A 148 -19.51 7.07 18.70
N SER A 149 -19.42 8.33 18.23
CA SER A 149 -20.51 9.05 17.58
C SER A 149 -20.18 9.45 16.14
N ALA A 150 -21.19 9.49 15.26
CA ALA A 150 -21.03 9.90 13.87
C ALA A 150 -20.50 11.35 13.75
N ASP A 151 -20.99 12.24 14.63
CA ASP A 151 -20.54 13.63 14.69
C ASP A 151 -19.08 13.74 15.14
N GLY A 152 -18.66 12.93 16.12
CA GLY A 152 -17.28 12.88 16.59
C GLY A 152 -16.33 12.35 15.51
N ALA A 153 -16.74 11.33 14.77
CA ALA A 153 -15.99 10.83 13.62
C ALA A 153 -15.80 11.90 12.53
N ALA A 154 -16.85 12.67 12.20
CA ALA A 154 -16.77 13.77 11.25
C ALA A 154 -15.87 14.91 11.75
N ALA A 155 -15.97 15.26 13.04
CA ALA A 155 -15.12 16.28 13.66
C ALA A 155 -13.63 15.90 13.60
N ILE A 156 -13.29 14.64 13.88
CA ILE A 156 -11.90 14.14 13.78
C ILE A 156 -11.41 14.23 12.32
N ARG A 157 -12.22 13.81 11.33
CA ARG A 157 -11.83 13.92 9.91
C ARG A 157 -11.51 15.37 9.54
N ASN A 158 -12.39 16.30 9.89
CA ASN A 158 -12.21 17.72 9.63
C ASN A 158 -10.96 18.27 10.32
N ARG A 159 -10.68 17.82 11.55
CA ARG A 159 -9.49 18.26 12.28
C ARG A 159 -8.20 17.70 11.68
N LEU A 160 -8.16 16.40 11.35
CA LEU A 160 -7.01 15.79 10.68
C LEU A 160 -6.71 16.44 9.31
N ALA A 161 -7.75 16.87 8.58
CA ALA A 161 -7.59 17.59 7.32
C ALA A 161 -6.80 18.91 7.45
N THR A 162 -6.74 19.50 8.66
CA THR A 162 -5.88 20.67 8.92
C THR A 162 -4.39 20.31 9.00
N TYR A 163 -4.07 19.05 9.28
CA TYR A 163 -2.72 18.53 9.47
C TYR A 163 -2.21 17.74 8.28
N THR A 164 -3.06 17.29 7.37
CA THR A 164 -2.65 16.57 6.16
C THR A 164 -3.73 16.62 5.09
N ALA A 165 -3.31 16.62 3.83
CA ALA A 165 -4.21 16.46 2.69
C ALA A 165 -4.43 14.97 2.33
N SER A 166 -3.74 14.05 3.02
CA SER A 166 -3.91 12.61 2.79
C SER A 166 -5.34 12.17 3.13
N PRO A 167 -6.07 11.58 2.18
CA PRO A 167 -7.41 11.06 2.45
C PRO A 167 -7.39 9.82 3.35
N THR A 168 -6.23 9.17 3.52
CA THR A 168 -6.11 7.94 4.32
C THR A 168 -5.85 8.22 5.80
N ALA A 169 -5.51 9.45 6.20
CA ALA A 169 -5.07 9.74 7.57
C ALA A 169 -6.11 9.36 8.64
N TYR A 170 -7.40 9.56 8.36
CA TYR A 170 -8.47 9.12 9.25
C TYR A 170 -8.60 7.59 9.29
N VAL A 171 -8.47 6.92 8.14
CA VAL A 171 -8.49 5.45 8.05
C VAL A 171 -7.29 4.84 8.78
N ASP A 172 -6.12 5.46 8.68
CA ASP A 172 -4.92 5.02 9.41
C ASP A 172 -5.05 5.28 10.92
N LEU A 173 -5.74 6.36 11.32
CA LEU A 173 -6.07 6.61 12.73
C LEU A 173 -6.99 5.51 13.30
N THR A 174 -8.04 5.10 12.57
CA THR A 174 -8.94 4.04 13.04
C THR A 174 -8.24 2.67 13.08
N LYS A 175 -7.36 2.38 12.13
CA LYS A 175 -6.48 1.20 12.17
C LYS A 175 -5.54 1.25 13.36
N MET A 176 -4.88 2.38 13.62
CA MET A 176 -4.01 2.56 14.77
C MET A 176 -4.76 2.27 16.07
N LEU A 177 -5.98 2.80 16.21
CA LEU A 177 -6.82 2.50 17.37
C LEU A 177 -7.04 0.99 17.52
N SER A 178 -7.40 0.29 16.44
CA SER A 178 -7.62 -1.16 16.45
C SER A 178 -6.35 -1.94 16.83
N VAL A 179 -5.19 -1.54 16.32
CA VAL A 179 -3.90 -2.16 16.67
C VAL A 179 -3.55 -1.91 18.14
N LEU A 180 -3.71 -0.67 18.63
CA LEU A 180 -3.37 -0.31 20.01
C LEU A 180 -4.27 -1.01 21.05
N ARG A 181 -5.52 -1.34 20.69
CA ARG A 181 -6.44 -2.15 21.51
C ARG A 181 -5.92 -3.57 21.74
N ALA A 182 -5.35 -4.19 20.71
CA ALA A 182 -4.83 -5.56 20.76
C ALA A 182 -3.29 -5.62 20.82
N ARG A 183 -2.61 -4.53 21.21
CA ARG A 183 -1.15 -4.39 21.08
C ARG A 183 -0.37 -5.54 21.72
N ASP A 184 -0.78 -6.00 22.90
CA ASP A 184 -0.06 -7.03 23.64
C ASP A 184 -0.29 -8.41 23.01
N ALA A 185 -1.51 -8.66 22.49
CA ALA A 185 -1.83 -9.89 21.78
C ALA A 185 -1.13 -9.96 20.42
N LEU A 186 -1.09 -8.84 19.69
CA LEU A 186 -0.36 -8.72 18.43
C LEU A 186 1.15 -8.85 18.63
N ALA A 187 1.72 -8.28 19.69
CA ALA A 187 3.13 -8.47 20.03
C ALA A 187 3.46 -9.94 20.32
N LYS A 188 2.63 -10.62 21.14
CA LYS A 188 2.79 -12.07 21.39
C LYS A 188 2.66 -12.91 20.12
N PHE A 189 1.73 -12.55 19.24
CA PHE A 189 1.58 -13.21 17.95
C PHE A 189 2.83 -13.02 17.09
N ASP A 190 3.34 -11.78 16.99
CA ASP A 190 4.54 -11.44 16.22
C ASP A 190 5.80 -12.15 16.75
N ASP A 191 5.94 -12.26 18.08
CA ASP A 191 7.03 -13.01 18.73
C ASP A 191 6.99 -14.52 18.42
N ALA A 192 5.79 -15.07 18.20
CA ALA A 192 5.60 -16.49 17.86
C ALA A 192 5.89 -16.80 16.37
N LEU A 193 5.98 -15.78 15.52
CA LEU A 193 6.25 -15.97 14.10
C LEU A 193 7.74 -16.22 13.83
N PRO A 194 8.10 -17.05 12.83
CA PRO A 194 9.48 -17.12 12.33
C PRO A 194 9.91 -15.77 11.76
N VAL A 195 11.18 -15.38 11.91
CA VAL A 195 11.70 -14.10 11.38
C VAL A 195 11.51 -13.97 9.86
N LYS A 196 11.66 -15.08 9.13
CA LYS A 196 11.44 -15.16 7.69
C LYS A 196 10.76 -16.47 7.34
N ILE A 197 9.80 -16.41 6.42
CA ILE A 197 9.03 -17.54 5.93
C ILE A 197 9.36 -17.70 4.44
N ASN A 198 10.21 -18.68 4.13
CA ASN A 198 10.66 -18.92 2.76
C ASN A 198 9.57 -19.57 1.89
N SER A 199 8.79 -20.48 2.46
CA SER A 199 7.68 -21.16 1.79
C SER A 199 6.62 -21.56 2.82
N LEU A 200 5.35 -21.30 2.51
CA LEU A 200 4.20 -21.74 3.31
C LEU A 200 3.77 -23.15 2.93
N GLU A 201 4.58 -24.15 3.21
CA GLU A 201 4.20 -25.56 3.01
C GLU A 201 3.06 -26.00 3.95
N ASP A 202 2.47 -27.17 3.71
CA ASP A 202 1.25 -27.59 4.41
C ASP A 202 1.41 -27.65 5.94
N ALA A 203 2.58 -28.07 6.43
CA ALA A 203 2.90 -28.04 7.87
C ALA A 203 2.98 -26.60 8.44
N GLN A 204 3.57 -25.66 7.68
CA GLN A 204 3.66 -24.25 8.08
C GLN A 204 2.29 -23.58 8.03
N VAL A 205 1.48 -23.89 7.01
CA VAL A 205 0.10 -23.42 6.91
C VAL A 205 -0.70 -23.89 8.12
N ALA A 206 -0.66 -25.17 8.46
CA ALA A 206 -1.36 -25.70 9.62
C ALA A 206 -0.94 -25.00 10.93
N LYS A 207 0.37 -24.79 11.14
CA LYS A 207 0.90 -24.09 12.32
C LYS A 207 0.41 -22.64 12.39
N LEU A 208 0.49 -21.90 11.28
CA LEU A 208 0.04 -20.50 11.24
C LEU A 208 -1.48 -20.38 11.39
N THR A 209 -2.25 -21.29 10.78
CA THR A 209 -3.70 -21.35 10.97
C THR A 209 -4.06 -21.58 12.43
N GLN A 210 -3.37 -22.48 13.15
CA GLN A 210 -3.58 -22.66 14.59
C GLN A 210 -3.28 -21.39 15.41
N LEU A 211 -2.20 -20.68 15.10
CA LEU A 211 -1.86 -19.41 15.76
C LEU A 211 -2.92 -18.34 15.46
N LEU A 212 -3.36 -18.24 14.21
CA LEU A 212 -4.40 -17.30 13.79
C LEU A 212 -5.76 -17.63 14.41
N ASP A 213 -6.13 -18.90 14.52
CA ASP A 213 -7.37 -19.32 15.16
C ASP A 213 -7.35 -19.04 16.66
N ALA A 214 -6.21 -19.26 17.32
CA ALA A 214 -6.03 -18.90 18.72
C ALA A 214 -6.16 -17.39 18.93
N PHE A 215 -5.53 -16.58 18.08
CA PHE A 215 -5.64 -15.12 18.12
C PHE A 215 -7.07 -14.64 17.84
N ARG A 216 -7.72 -15.20 16.82
CA ARG A 216 -9.06 -14.80 16.36
C ARG A 216 -10.16 -15.00 17.41
N LYS A 217 -10.01 -15.98 18.32
CA LYS A 217 -11.00 -16.24 19.38
C LYS A 217 -11.33 -14.99 20.20
N ASP A 218 -10.31 -14.19 20.53
CA ASP A 218 -10.46 -12.99 21.35
C ASP A 218 -10.28 -11.69 20.55
N HIS A 219 -9.71 -11.76 19.34
CA HIS A 219 -9.31 -10.60 18.54
C HIS A 219 -9.72 -10.71 17.05
N ALA A 220 -10.97 -11.11 16.79
CA ALA A 220 -11.47 -11.34 15.43
C ALA A 220 -11.33 -10.10 14.52
N GLU A 221 -11.60 -8.90 15.03
CA GLU A 221 -11.46 -7.65 14.27
C GLU A 221 -10.01 -7.31 13.90
N GLN A 222 -9.03 -7.84 14.64
CA GLN A 222 -7.60 -7.55 14.44
C GLN A 222 -6.87 -8.62 13.61
N VAL A 223 -7.57 -9.68 13.19
CA VAL A 223 -7.02 -10.71 12.29
C VAL A 223 -6.36 -10.13 11.04
N PRO A 224 -6.86 -9.04 10.40
CA PRO A 224 -6.16 -8.44 9.27
C PRO A 224 -4.74 -7.95 9.60
N PHE A 225 -4.48 -7.47 10.81
CA PHE A 225 -3.14 -7.03 11.22
C PHE A 225 -2.22 -8.23 11.48
N ALA A 226 -2.73 -9.30 12.09
CA ALA A 226 -2.00 -10.55 12.26
C ALA A 226 -1.61 -11.16 10.90
N LEU A 227 -2.53 -11.17 9.92
CA LEU A 227 -2.24 -11.60 8.55
C LEU A 227 -1.21 -10.70 7.86
N ALA A 228 -1.25 -9.38 8.09
CA ALA A 228 -0.26 -8.46 7.56
C ALA A 228 1.14 -8.72 8.14
N MET A 229 1.26 -9.06 9.42
CA MET A 229 2.53 -9.49 10.04
C MET A 229 3.07 -10.77 9.39
N VAL A 230 2.22 -11.76 9.13
CA VAL A 230 2.62 -12.96 8.38
C VAL A 230 3.09 -12.56 6.97
N ALA A 231 2.32 -11.73 6.26
CA ALA A 231 2.63 -11.28 4.91
C ALA A 231 3.97 -10.54 4.81
N ALA A 232 4.32 -9.74 5.82
CA ALA A 232 5.58 -9.01 5.89
C ALA A 232 6.81 -9.93 5.98
N ARG A 233 6.64 -11.15 6.48
CA ARG A 233 7.73 -12.13 6.65
C ARG A 233 7.84 -13.14 5.50
N LEU A 234 6.90 -13.12 4.55
CA LEU A 234 6.90 -14.02 3.40
C LEU A 234 7.94 -13.61 2.36
N LYS A 235 8.76 -14.57 1.93
CA LYS A 235 9.60 -14.41 0.74
C LYS A 235 8.76 -14.28 -0.53
N THR A 236 7.74 -15.13 -0.65
CA THR A 236 6.85 -15.19 -1.82
C THR A 236 5.44 -14.73 -1.43
N PRO A 237 5.06 -13.48 -1.76
CA PRO A 237 3.91 -12.82 -1.15
C PRO A 237 2.56 -13.47 -1.46
N TRP A 238 2.39 -13.98 -2.67
CA TRP A 238 1.14 -14.63 -3.09
C TRP A 238 0.81 -15.84 -2.23
N GLN A 239 1.81 -16.46 -1.57
CA GLN A 239 1.59 -17.65 -0.74
C GLN A 239 0.64 -17.40 0.45
N LEU A 240 0.40 -16.14 0.82
CA LEU A 240 -0.59 -15.78 1.84
C LEU A 240 -1.97 -16.38 1.54
N ILE A 241 -2.35 -16.51 0.27
CA ILE A 241 -3.64 -17.12 -0.13
C ILE A 241 -3.78 -18.59 0.30
N ARG A 242 -2.67 -19.27 0.63
CA ARG A 242 -2.71 -20.64 1.15
C ARG A 242 -3.45 -20.73 2.47
N LEU A 243 -3.41 -19.69 3.31
CA LEU A 243 -4.15 -19.65 4.57
C LEU A 243 -5.66 -19.64 4.33
N ALA A 244 -6.13 -18.95 3.28
CA ALA A 244 -7.54 -18.92 2.90
C ALA A 244 -7.97 -20.22 2.20
N THR A 245 -7.22 -20.64 1.17
CA THR A 245 -7.55 -21.81 0.34
C THR A 245 -7.49 -23.14 1.10
N LYS A 246 -6.61 -23.28 2.10
CA LYS A 246 -6.54 -24.50 2.93
C LYS A 246 -7.54 -24.52 4.08
N ALA A 247 -8.06 -23.37 4.50
CA ALA A 247 -9.14 -23.29 5.47
C ALA A 247 -10.52 -23.57 4.84
N ALA A 248 -10.63 -23.43 3.52
CA ALA A 248 -11.86 -23.66 2.77
C ALA A 248 -12.10 -25.16 2.51
N PRO A 249 -13.37 -25.61 2.46
CA PRO A 249 -13.72 -26.99 2.12
C PRO A 249 -13.42 -27.34 0.65
N SER A 250 -13.35 -26.34 -0.22
CA SER A 250 -13.01 -26.50 -1.64
C SER A 250 -12.19 -25.30 -2.14
N LYS A 251 -11.70 -25.38 -3.38
CA LYS A 251 -11.00 -24.27 -4.05
C LYS A 251 -11.94 -23.26 -4.71
N ASN A 252 -13.26 -23.45 -4.66
CA ASN A 252 -14.20 -22.50 -5.24
C ASN A 252 -14.06 -21.13 -4.56
N ALA A 253 -14.06 -20.06 -5.35
CA ALA A 253 -13.94 -18.70 -4.83
C ALA A 253 -14.99 -18.39 -3.73
N ALA A 254 -16.23 -18.87 -3.88
CA ALA A 254 -17.30 -18.69 -2.90
C ALA A 254 -17.00 -19.37 -1.55
N ASP A 255 -16.48 -20.61 -1.58
CA ASP A 255 -16.12 -21.35 -0.37
C ASP A 255 -14.94 -20.71 0.35
N ILE A 256 -13.98 -20.18 -0.41
CA ILE A 256 -12.84 -19.43 0.14
C ILE A 256 -13.30 -18.11 0.74
N ALA A 257 -14.21 -17.39 0.09
CA ALA A 257 -14.77 -16.13 0.58
C ALA A 257 -15.53 -16.28 1.90
N ALA A 258 -16.10 -17.45 2.17
CA ALA A 258 -16.75 -17.76 3.44
C ALA A 258 -15.75 -18.02 4.60
N THR A 259 -14.45 -18.14 4.32
CA THR A 259 -13.44 -18.41 5.37
C THR A 259 -13.05 -17.15 6.15
N PRO A 260 -12.66 -17.26 7.43
CA PRO A 260 -12.14 -16.13 8.21
C PRO A 260 -10.85 -15.51 7.62
N TYR A 261 -10.13 -16.24 6.78
CA TYR A 261 -8.86 -15.81 6.19
C TYR A 261 -8.99 -15.34 4.74
N ALA A 262 -10.22 -15.24 4.21
CA ALA A 262 -10.52 -14.74 2.87
C ALA A 262 -9.85 -13.39 2.56
N ILE A 263 -9.74 -12.52 3.57
CA ILE A 263 -9.08 -11.21 3.44
C ILE A 263 -7.62 -11.33 2.99
N GLY A 264 -6.95 -12.46 3.21
CA GLY A 264 -5.61 -12.74 2.69
C GLY A 264 -5.53 -12.70 1.16
N VAL A 265 -6.61 -13.07 0.45
CA VAL A 265 -6.67 -12.93 -1.03
C VAL A 265 -6.71 -11.46 -1.42
N SER A 266 -7.56 -10.66 -0.77
CA SER A 266 -7.62 -9.21 -0.98
C SER A 266 -6.29 -8.52 -0.66
N MET A 267 -5.56 -8.95 0.38
CA MET A 267 -4.23 -8.42 0.71
C MET A 267 -3.17 -8.71 -0.35
N VAL A 268 -3.25 -9.86 -1.02
CA VAL A 268 -2.37 -10.17 -2.15
C VAL A 268 -2.68 -9.27 -3.34
N LEU A 269 -3.97 -9.01 -3.63
CA LEU A 269 -4.38 -8.06 -4.66
C LEU A 269 -3.99 -6.61 -4.32
N ASP A 270 -4.11 -6.21 -3.06
CA ASP A 270 -3.61 -4.93 -2.54
C ASP A 270 -2.09 -4.77 -2.81
N ARG A 271 -1.33 -5.85 -2.66
CA ARG A 271 0.11 -5.82 -2.99
C ARG A 271 0.36 -5.74 -4.50
N MET A 272 -0.48 -6.35 -5.33
CA MET A 272 -0.37 -6.19 -6.79
C MET A 272 -0.64 -4.75 -7.22
N ASP A 273 -1.56 -4.05 -6.54
CA ASP A 273 -1.77 -2.62 -6.73
C ASP A 273 -0.52 -1.80 -6.38
N ASP A 274 0.13 -2.08 -5.24
CA ASP A 274 1.40 -1.44 -4.87
C ASP A 274 2.51 -1.73 -5.90
N SER A 275 2.58 -2.98 -6.39
CA SER A 275 3.51 -3.38 -7.46
C SER A 275 3.25 -2.60 -8.74
N ARG A 276 1.98 -2.37 -9.12
CA ARG A 276 1.60 -1.55 -10.28
C ARG A 276 2.06 -0.09 -10.12
N ALA A 277 1.85 0.51 -8.94
CA ALA A 277 2.33 1.87 -8.66
C ALA A 277 3.87 1.94 -8.71
N THR A 278 4.55 0.99 -8.09
CA THR A 278 6.02 0.91 -8.10
C THR A 278 6.57 0.69 -9.50
N LEU A 279 5.92 -0.14 -10.32
CA LEU A 279 6.26 -0.38 -11.73
C LEU A 279 6.21 0.93 -12.50
N ARG A 280 5.14 1.71 -12.36
CA ARG A 280 5.01 3.01 -13.03
C ARG A 280 6.19 3.93 -12.72
N VAL A 281 6.58 4.04 -11.45
CA VAL A 281 7.71 4.87 -11.02
C VAL A 281 9.06 4.30 -11.51
N ALA A 282 9.19 2.97 -11.57
CA ALA A 282 10.39 2.33 -12.11
C ALA A 282 10.55 2.63 -13.60
N LEU A 283 9.48 2.51 -14.40
CA LEU A 283 9.50 2.81 -15.84
C LEU A 283 9.81 4.28 -16.12
N ARG A 284 9.20 5.21 -15.36
CA ARG A 284 9.48 6.65 -15.50
C ARG A 284 10.92 7.03 -15.23
N ASN A 285 11.56 6.34 -14.28
CA ASN A 285 12.95 6.60 -13.91
C ASN A 285 13.94 5.67 -14.64
N GLU A 286 13.51 5.05 -15.75
CA GLU A 286 14.33 4.16 -16.59
C GLU A 286 14.98 2.97 -15.83
N ARG A 287 14.37 2.56 -14.72
CA ARG A 287 14.84 1.43 -13.89
C ARG A 287 14.30 0.10 -14.43
N ILE A 288 14.73 -0.26 -15.64
CA ILE A 288 14.19 -1.41 -16.39
C ILE A 288 14.38 -2.75 -15.67
N LEU A 289 15.51 -2.95 -14.97
CA LEU A 289 15.74 -4.20 -14.21
C LEU A 289 14.77 -4.35 -13.04
N VAL A 290 14.49 -3.26 -12.32
CA VAL A 290 13.50 -3.24 -11.24
C VAL A 290 12.10 -3.48 -11.80
N ALA A 291 11.76 -2.84 -12.92
CA ALA A 291 10.49 -3.06 -13.62
C ALA A 291 10.32 -4.55 -14.02
N ARG A 292 11.38 -5.19 -14.51
CA ARG A 292 11.38 -6.62 -14.87
C ARG A 292 11.08 -7.51 -13.68
N GLU A 293 11.70 -7.27 -12.54
CA GLU A 293 11.48 -8.05 -11.31
C GLU A 293 10.04 -7.89 -10.81
N ILE A 294 9.52 -6.65 -10.79
CA ILE A 294 8.14 -6.37 -10.39
C ILE A 294 7.13 -7.09 -11.31
N LEU A 295 7.38 -7.11 -12.62
CA LEU A 295 6.52 -7.82 -13.57
C LEU A 295 6.56 -9.34 -13.38
N ALA A 296 7.73 -9.90 -13.10
CA ALA A 296 7.86 -11.34 -12.83
C ALA A 296 7.02 -11.73 -11.60
N ASP A 297 7.11 -10.96 -10.51
CA ASP A 297 6.31 -11.19 -9.30
C ASP A 297 4.80 -11.03 -9.56
N ALA A 298 4.41 -10.05 -10.38
CA ALA A 298 3.00 -9.84 -10.74
C ALA A 298 2.44 -11.01 -11.56
N TYR A 299 3.20 -11.51 -12.54
CA TYR A 299 2.79 -12.67 -13.34
C TYR A 299 2.77 -13.97 -12.54
N GLU A 300 3.73 -14.16 -11.62
CA GLU A 300 3.70 -15.31 -10.70
C GLU A 300 2.45 -15.26 -9.82
N THR A 301 2.08 -14.07 -9.32
CA THR A 301 0.88 -13.87 -8.50
C THR A 301 -0.41 -14.14 -9.30
N GLU A 302 -0.53 -13.60 -10.52
CA GLU A 302 -1.65 -13.86 -11.44
C GLU A 302 -1.85 -15.36 -11.65
N TYR A 303 -0.75 -16.06 -12.00
CA TYR A 303 -0.78 -17.51 -12.22
C TYR A 303 -1.16 -18.27 -10.94
N ALA A 304 -0.55 -17.91 -9.81
CA ALA A 304 -0.79 -18.61 -8.55
C ALA A 304 -2.23 -18.49 -8.05
N LEU A 305 -2.86 -17.33 -8.25
CA LEU A 305 -4.28 -17.10 -7.97
C LEU A 305 -5.16 -17.97 -8.88
N GLY A 306 -4.94 -17.94 -10.20
CA GLY A 306 -5.73 -18.70 -11.17
C GLY A 306 -5.62 -20.22 -11.02
N VAL A 307 -4.50 -20.74 -10.49
CA VAL A 307 -4.32 -22.19 -10.24
C VAL A 307 -4.92 -22.66 -8.92
N ARG A 308 -5.05 -21.75 -7.94
CA ARG A 308 -5.45 -22.12 -6.56
C ARG A 308 -6.88 -21.78 -6.22
N ILE A 309 -7.54 -20.95 -7.03
CA ILE A 309 -8.91 -20.51 -6.83
C ILE A 309 -9.71 -20.88 -8.08
N ASP A 310 -10.64 -21.81 -7.91
CA ASP A 310 -11.54 -22.24 -8.98
C ASP A 310 -12.65 -21.19 -9.17
N ARG A 311 -13.05 -20.96 -10.43
CA ARG A 311 -14.02 -19.93 -10.83
C ARG A 311 -13.64 -18.53 -10.37
N LEU A 312 -12.34 -18.24 -10.32
CA LEU A 312 -11.82 -16.94 -9.90
C LEU A 312 -12.42 -15.81 -10.74
N GLU A 313 -12.50 -16.01 -12.06
CA GLU A 313 -13.06 -15.08 -13.04
C GLU A 313 -14.51 -14.66 -12.78
N GLU A 314 -15.31 -15.50 -12.13
CA GLU A 314 -16.70 -15.21 -11.77
C GLU A 314 -16.81 -14.38 -10.48
N SER A 315 -15.72 -14.26 -9.71
CA SER A 315 -15.67 -13.57 -8.42
C SER A 315 -15.21 -12.12 -8.52
N GLU A 316 -15.50 -11.32 -7.48
CA GLU A 316 -14.97 -9.96 -7.35
C GLU A 316 -13.43 -9.92 -7.36
N TRP A 317 -12.77 -10.96 -6.82
CA TRP A 317 -11.31 -11.07 -6.86
C TRP A 317 -10.78 -11.25 -8.29
N GLY A 318 -11.46 -12.04 -9.14
CA GLY A 318 -11.07 -12.22 -10.53
C GLY A 318 -11.31 -10.96 -11.37
N GLN A 319 -12.41 -10.25 -11.12
CA GLN A 319 -12.66 -8.95 -11.75
C GLN A 319 -11.58 -7.94 -11.38
N ARG A 320 -11.23 -7.84 -10.09
CA ARG A 320 -10.15 -6.97 -9.62
C ARG A 320 -8.80 -7.37 -10.20
N LEU A 321 -8.43 -8.65 -10.18
CA LEU A 321 -7.19 -9.15 -10.79
C LEU A 321 -7.11 -8.78 -12.28
N SER A 322 -8.20 -8.97 -13.02
CA SER A 322 -8.27 -8.64 -14.45
C SER A 322 -8.04 -7.15 -14.71
N GLN A 323 -8.65 -6.27 -13.91
CA GLN A 323 -8.44 -4.83 -13.99
C GLN A 323 -6.98 -4.44 -13.69
N LEU A 324 -6.37 -5.04 -12.67
CA LEU A 324 -4.97 -4.81 -12.32
C LEU A 324 -4.03 -5.24 -13.45
N MET A 325 -4.25 -6.43 -14.00
CA MET A 325 -3.43 -6.96 -15.08
C MET A 325 -3.59 -6.16 -16.38
N ALA A 326 -4.79 -5.65 -16.67
CA ALA A 326 -5.02 -4.72 -17.77
C ALA A 326 -4.23 -3.41 -17.57
N ALA A 327 -4.29 -2.82 -16.37
CA ALA A 327 -3.55 -1.60 -16.07
C ALA A 327 -2.01 -1.79 -16.13
N ILE A 328 -1.50 -2.94 -15.66
CA ILE A 328 -0.09 -3.31 -15.81
C ILE A 328 0.27 -3.48 -17.29
N ALA A 329 -0.57 -4.14 -18.09
CA ALA A 329 -0.34 -4.31 -19.52
C ALA A 329 -0.25 -2.96 -20.25
N THR A 330 -1.12 -2.00 -19.94
CA THR A 330 -1.06 -0.64 -20.50
C THR A 330 0.26 0.07 -20.17
N LEU A 331 0.77 -0.08 -18.94
CA LEU A 331 2.07 0.50 -18.56
C LEU A 331 3.24 -0.11 -19.35
N VAL A 332 3.21 -1.43 -19.54
CA VAL A 332 4.26 -2.14 -20.31
C VAL A 332 4.16 -1.79 -21.79
N GLU A 333 2.96 -1.76 -22.36
CA GLU A 333 2.74 -1.42 -23.77
C GLU A 333 3.23 0.00 -24.08
N ALA A 334 2.90 0.97 -23.21
CA ALA A 334 3.36 2.35 -23.35
C ALA A 334 4.89 2.49 -23.28
N GLU A 335 5.58 1.59 -22.58
CA GLU A 335 7.05 1.55 -22.56
C GLU A 335 7.60 0.88 -23.82
N VAL A 336 7.06 -0.28 -24.19
CA VAL A 336 7.53 -1.07 -25.34
C VAL A 336 7.33 -0.28 -26.65
N SER A 337 6.22 0.45 -26.79
CA SER A 337 5.93 1.25 -27.98
C SER A 337 6.85 2.45 -28.17
N ARG A 338 7.70 2.79 -27.19
CA ARG A 338 8.74 3.82 -27.34
C ARG A 338 9.88 3.34 -28.24
N PHE A 339 10.03 2.03 -28.38
CA PHE A 339 11.07 1.41 -29.17
C PHE A 339 10.51 0.91 -30.51
N PRO A 340 11.28 0.99 -31.61
CA PRO A 340 10.89 0.41 -32.88
C PRO A 340 10.59 -1.10 -32.77
N ASP A 341 9.59 -1.59 -33.51
CA ASP A 341 9.11 -2.99 -33.45
C ASP A 341 10.19 -4.06 -33.73
N ASN A 342 11.29 -3.67 -34.37
CA ASN A 342 12.43 -4.54 -34.68
C ASN A 342 13.42 -4.69 -33.50
N VAL A 343 13.27 -3.92 -32.42
CA VAL A 343 14.09 -4.01 -31.21
C VAL A 343 13.24 -4.66 -30.11
N GLY A 344 13.47 -5.94 -29.85
CA GLY A 344 12.79 -6.66 -28.77
C GLY A 344 13.08 -6.03 -27.40
N HIS A 345 12.04 -5.69 -26.64
CA HIS A 345 12.18 -5.13 -25.31
C HIS A 345 12.15 -6.21 -24.24
N ILE A 346 13.02 -6.12 -23.22
CA ILE A 346 13.12 -7.12 -22.14
C ILE A 346 11.77 -7.31 -21.44
N LEU A 347 11.02 -6.21 -21.23
CA LEU A 347 9.69 -6.25 -20.59
C LEU A 347 8.60 -6.85 -21.49
N GLY A 348 8.80 -6.82 -22.81
CA GLY A 348 7.92 -7.48 -23.78
C GLY A 348 8.28 -8.95 -24.01
N SER A 349 9.36 -9.45 -23.39
CA SER A 349 9.82 -10.82 -23.58
C SER A 349 8.82 -11.82 -23.02
N ARG A 350 8.47 -12.81 -23.85
CA ARG A 350 7.62 -13.95 -23.46
C ARG A 350 8.22 -14.77 -22.33
N SER A 351 9.55 -14.74 -22.15
CA SER A 351 10.22 -15.45 -21.07
C SER A 351 9.83 -14.96 -19.68
N LEU A 352 9.31 -13.72 -19.55
CA LEU A 352 8.80 -13.19 -18.28
C LEU A 352 7.46 -13.80 -17.89
N ARG A 353 6.67 -14.28 -18.85
CA ARG A 353 5.46 -15.06 -18.60
C ARG A 353 5.76 -16.55 -18.77
N SER A 354 6.64 -17.08 -17.92
CA SER A 354 7.06 -18.50 -17.95
C SER A 354 5.90 -19.50 -17.81
N HIS A 355 4.79 -19.09 -17.19
CA HIS A 355 3.66 -19.95 -16.86
C HIS A 355 2.43 -19.84 -17.79
N GLN A 356 2.58 -19.32 -19.01
CA GLN A 356 1.49 -19.36 -20.00
C GLN A 356 1.14 -20.82 -20.39
N SER A 357 0.18 -21.41 -19.67
CA SER A 357 -0.57 -22.57 -20.15
C SER A 357 -1.44 -22.15 -21.34
N LEU A 358 -1.79 -23.11 -22.20
CA LEU A 358 -2.53 -22.95 -23.45
C LEU A 358 -3.78 -22.03 -23.37
N ALA A 359 -4.41 -21.88 -22.21
CA ALA A 359 -5.56 -20.99 -22.01
C ALA A 359 -5.19 -19.49 -22.12
N GLY A 360 -4.02 -19.09 -21.64
CA GLY A 360 -3.49 -17.72 -21.81
C GLY A 360 -3.14 -17.36 -23.25
N ARG A 361 -3.07 -18.37 -24.14
CA ARG A 361 -2.92 -18.15 -25.58
C ARG A 361 -4.20 -17.60 -26.20
N MET A 362 -5.38 -17.90 -25.67
CA MET A 362 -6.63 -17.38 -26.24
C MET A 362 -6.96 -15.97 -25.78
N THR A 363 -6.59 -15.55 -24.57
CA THR A 363 -6.88 -14.17 -24.10
C THR A 363 -6.03 -13.11 -24.81
N TYR A 364 -4.76 -13.37 -25.11
CA TYR A 364 -3.95 -12.43 -25.90
C TYR A 364 -4.43 -12.33 -27.36
N TRP A 365 -4.86 -13.45 -27.96
CA TRP A 365 -5.45 -13.46 -29.31
C TRP A 365 -6.88 -12.91 -29.34
N ALA A 366 -7.68 -13.08 -28.29
CA ALA A 366 -9.00 -12.49 -28.17
C ALA A 366 -8.93 -10.97 -27.96
N TRP A 367 -7.89 -10.49 -27.27
CA TRP A 367 -7.66 -9.05 -27.10
C TRP A 367 -7.09 -8.42 -28.39
N LYS A 368 -6.04 -9.02 -28.99
CA LYS A 368 -5.48 -8.57 -30.27
C LYS A 368 -6.44 -8.74 -31.45
N GLY A 369 -7.33 -9.73 -31.40
CA GLY A 369 -8.40 -9.94 -32.39
C GLY A 369 -9.50 -8.88 -32.31
N ARG A 370 -9.71 -8.26 -31.13
CA ARG A 370 -10.71 -7.20 -30.96
C ARG A 370 -10.28 -5.88 -31.60
N ASP A 371 -8.98 -5.56 -31.56
CA ASP A 371 -8.42 -4.35 -32.19
C ASP A 371 -8.15 -4.51 -33.69
N ALA A 372 -7.91 -5.74 -34.17
CA ALA A 372 -7.78 -6.01 -35.60
C ALA A 372 -9.12 -5.90 -36.35
N VAL A 373 -10.25 -6.20 -35.70
CA VAL A 373 -11.58 -6.18 -36.32
C VAL A 373 -12.16 -4.75 -36.38
N SER A 374 -11.79 -3.86 -35.47
CA SER A 374 -12.17 -2.43 -35.53
C SER A 374 -11.37 -1.65 -36.58
N GLY A 375 -10.09 -1.97 -36.79
CA GLY A 375 -9.24 -1.34 -37.81
C GLY A 375 -9.43 -1.89 -39.24
N GLY A 376 -9.68 -3.20 -39.40
CA GLY A 376 -9.78 -3.84 -40.71
C GLY A 376 -11.05 -3.49 -41.50
N ALA A 377 -12.17 -3.27 -40.81
CA ALA A 377 -13.44 -2.93 -41.45
C ALA A 377 -13.48 -1.50 -42.06
N ALA A 378 -12.62 -0.60 -41.57
CA ALA A 378 -12.44 0.74 -42.11
C ALA A 378 -11.48 0.76 -43.30
N TYR A 379 -10.50 -0.14 -43.33
CA TYR A 379 -9.53 -0.26 -44.43
C TYR A 379 -10.12 -0.99 -45.66
N CYS A 380 -10.90 -2.06 -45.46
CA CYS A 380 -11.56 -2.76 -46.57
C CYS A 380 -12.66 -1.93 -47.24
N ARG A 381 -13.30 -0.98 -46.52
CA ARG A 381 -14.28 -0.05 -47.13
C ARG A 381 -13.66 1.03 -48.01
N ARG A 382 -12.35 1.29 -47.89
CA ARG A 382 -11.61 2.21 -48.78
C ARG A 382 -11.04 1.53 -50.03
N LEU A 383 -10.89 0.20 -50.01
CA LEU A 383 -10.34 -0.56 -51.14
C LEU A 383 -11.40 -1.08 -52.12
N VAL A 384 -12.67 -1.17 -51.70
CA VAL A 384 -13.78 -1.50 -52.60
C VAL A 384 -14.40 -0.18 -53.07
N GLY A 385 -13.73 0.46 -54.02
CA GLY A 385 -14.31 1.56 -54.79
C GLY A 385 -15.56 1.06 -55.53
N LEU A 386 -16.74 1.47 -55.05
CA LEU A 386 -17.97 1.37 -55.82
C LEU A 386 -17.99 2.53 -56.82
N PRO A 387 -18.10 2.28 -58.13
CA PRO A 387 -18.11 3.33 -59.13
C PRO A 387 -19.41 4.12 -59.05
N GLU A 388 -19.30 5.44 -59.06
CA GLU A 388 -20.42 6.36 -59.31
C GLU A 388 -21.10 5.98 -60.62
N LYS A 389 -22.34 5.49 -60.53
CA LYS A 389 -23.23 5.44 -61.68
C LYS A 389 -23.81 6.84 -61.90
N SER A 390 -23.26 7.47 -62.93
CA SER A 390 -23.79 8.63 -63.61
C SER A 390 -25.04 8.28 -64.45
N ARG A 391 -25.94 9.27 -64.56
CA ARG A 391 -27.14 9.46 -65.42
C ARG A 391 -28.44 8.81 -64.92
N ALA A 392 -29.59 9.48 -64.97
CA ALA A 392 -30.01 10.67 -65.72
C ALA A 392 -30.94 11.57 -64.89
#